data_AF-A0A9E7G300-F1
#
_entry.id   AF-A0A9E7G300-F1
#
_cell.length_a   1.000
_cell.length_b   1.000
_cell.length_c   1.000
_cell.angle_alpha   90.00
_cell.angle_beta   90.00
_cell.angle_gamma   90.00
#
_symmetry.space_group_name_H-M   'P 1'
#
loop_
_entity.id
_entity.type
_entity.pdbx_description
1 polymer ?
#
loop_
_entity_poly.entity_id
_entity_poly.type
_entity_poly.pdbx_seq_one_letter_code
_entity_poly.pdbx_strand_id
1 'polypeptide(L)'
;MPGRDNEAGGLLCRREISNGDHPLCLGNGSIWNQYFKDAEIVEQIDRDEAMRNILLLFAKLNPAIGYVQGMNEVLAPLYYVFRMNQEGEDASEAEADSFECFVQLLSGSVDHFCQQLDNSSVGIHSTLLHFSELLKANDGELWRHLDASKMNPQFYAFRWITLLLTQEFELSSIMRIWDYLLSNPSGVQEVLLRVCCAMLLCVRHELVCGDFISNLKLLQHYPEVDLEHVLDVASHLKTPVSSYQPYSII
;
A
#
# COMPACT_ATOMS: atom_id res chain seq x y z
N MET A 1 50.18 -50.55 -38.77
CA MET A 1 49.38 -51.79 -38.93
C MET A 1 49.82 -52.78 -37.85
N PRO A 2 48.89 -53.47 -37.15
CA PRO A 2 47.86 -52.87 -36.28
C PRO A 2 47.53 -53.70 -35.00
N GLY A 3 46.69 -53.11 -34.13
CA GLY A 3 45.64 -53.79 -33.32
C GLY A 3 45.95 -54.00 -31.82
N ARG A 4 45.04 -53.74 -30.88
CA ARG A 4 43.56 -53.69 -30.96
C ARG A 4 42.94 -52.69 -29.98
N ASP A 5 41.82 -52.14 -30.45
CA ASP A 5 40.79 -51.43 -29.71
C ASP A 5 40.19 -52.27 -28.57
N ASN A 6 39.75 -51.58 -27.51
CA ASN A 6 38.54 -51.98 -26.81
C ASN A 6 37.85 -50.74 -26.23
N GLU A 7 36.91 -50.19 -27.00
CA GLU A 7 35.86 -49.33 -26.45
C GLU A 7 34.91 -50.20 -25.60
N ALA A 8 34.70 -49.80 -24.35
CA ALA A 8 33.54 -50.24 -23.59
C ALA A 8 33.14 -49.16 -22.56
N GLY A 9 31.97 -48.55 -22.79
CA GLY A 9 31.12 -48.02 -21.72
C GLY A 9 31.23 -46.53 -21.44
N GLY A 10 30.53 -45.73 -22.25
CA GLY A 10 30.32 -44.31 -21.98
C GLY A 10 29.57 -44.05 -20.67
N LEU A 11 30.14 -43.15 -19.87
CA LEU A 11 29.50 -42.18 -18.98
C LEU A 11 30.67 -41.36 -18.42
N LEU A 12 30.68 -40.05 -18.65
CA LEU A 12 31.63 -39.16 -17.99
C LEU A 12 31.53 -39.41 -16.48
N CYS A 13 32.64 -39.68 -15.80
CA CYS A 13 32.66 -39.94 -14.37
C CYS A 13 31.97 -38.77 -13.65
N ARG A 14 30.85 -39.04 -12.98
CA ARG A 14 30.10 -38.02 -12.24
C ARG A 14 31.06 -37.50 -11.16
N ARG A 15 31.54 -36.25 -11.29
CA ARG A 15 32.31 -35.60 -10.22
C ARG A 15 31.53 -35.79 -8.92
N GLU A 16 32.16 -36.39 -7.92
CA GLU A 16 31.59 -36.46 -6.58
C GLU A 16 31.38 -35.02 -6.09
N ILE A 17 30.13 -34.58 -6.08
CA ILE A 17 29.75 -33.27 -5.55
C ILE A 17 30.03 -33.34 -4.06
N SER A 18 30.99 -32.56 -3.57
CA SER A 18 31.25 -32.47 -2.14
C SER A 18 29.97 -31.99 -1.44
N ASN A 19 29.71 -32.39 -0.19
CA ASN A 19 28.51 -31.95 0.52
C ASN A 19 28.39 -30.40 0.60
N GLY A 20 29.47 -29.64 0.39
CA GLY A 20 29.47 -28.17 0.29
C GLY A 20 29.06 -27.61 -1.08
N ASP A 21 29.23 -28.40 -2.15
CA ASP A 21 28.92 -28.05 -3.55
C ASP A 21 27.51 -28.45 -3.97
N HIS A 22 26.67 -28.91 -3.05
CA HIS A 22 25.31 -29.32 -3.33
C HIS A 22 24.34 -28.12 -3.31
N PRO A 23 23.46 -27.94 -4.32
CA PRO A 23 22.54 -26.80 -4.40
C PRO A 23 21.48 -26.73 -3.28
N LEU A 24 21.28 -27.80 -2.53
CA LEU A 24 20.43 -27.83 -1.34
C LEU A 24 21.22 -27.79 -0.02
N CYS A 25 22.52 -27.50 -0.07
CA CYS A 25 23.34 -27.44 1.14
C CYS A 25 23.04 -26.18 1.95
N LEU A 26 22.42 -26.34 3.12
CA LEU A 26 22.05 -25.26 4.03
C LEU A 26 23.23 -24.74 4.88
N GLY A 27 24.43 -25.29 4.70
CA GLY A 27 25.61 -24.86 5.44
C GLY A 27 26.01 -23.42 5.10
N ASN A 28 26.39 -22.63 6.11
CA ASN A 28 26.82 -21.23 5.92
C ASN A 28 28.08 -21.06 5.04
N GLY A 29 28.82 -22.13 4.75
CA GLY A 29 29.97 -22.14 3.85
C GLY A 29 29.69 -22.72 2.46
N SER A 30 28.42 -23.02 2.12
CA SER A 30 28.07 -23.52 0.79
C SER A 30 28.02 -22.38 -0.23
N ILE A 31 28.66 -22.59 -1.37
CA ILE A 31 28.66 -21.65 -2.51
C ILE A 31 27.23 -21.39 -3.00
N TRP A 32 26.36 -22.40 -2.97
CA TRP A 32 24.97 -22.27 -3.41
C TRP A 32 24.12 -21.46 -2.43
N ASN A 33 24.29 -21.66 -1.13
CA ASN A 33 23.62 -20.84 -0.12
C ASN A 33 24.01 -19.36 -0.24
N GLN A 34 25.30 -19.08 -0.48
CA GLN A 34 25.76 -17.71 -0.75
C GLN A 34 25.16 -17.17 -2.06
N TYR A 35 25.15 -17.96 -3.14
CA TYR A 35 24.55 -17.58 -4.43
C TYR A 35 23.08 -17.22 -4.31
N PHE A 36 22.27 -18.02 -3.60
CA PHE A 36 20.84 -17.71 -3.41
C PHE A 36 20.63 -16.44 -2.60
N LYS A 37 21.44 -16.19 -1.56
CA LYS A 37 21.42 -14.93 -0.81
C LYS A 37 21.81 -13.75 -1.69
N ASP A 38 22.86 -13.89 -2.48
CA ASP A 38 23.32 -12.83 -3.39
C ASP A 38 22.26 -12.54 -4.46
N ALA A 39 21.59 -13.55 -4.99
CA ALA A 39 20.49 -13.39 -5.94
C ALA A 39 19.29 -12.66 -5.31
N GLU A 40 18.87 -13.03 -4.09
CA GLU A 40 17.81 -12.35 -3.35
C GLU A 40 18.16 -10.88 -3.05
N ILE A 41 19.43 -10.60 -2.72
CA ILE A 41 19.94 -9.24 -2.52
C ILE A 41 19.90 -8.44 -3.84
N VAL A 42 20.34 -9.03 -4.95
CA VAL A 42 20.31 -8.35 -6.27
C VAL A 42 18.87 -8.03 -6.67
N GLU A 43 17.94 -8.98 -6.52
CA GLU A 43 16.54 -8.71 -6.80
C GLU A 43 15.97 -7.61 -5.91
N GLN A 44 16.36 -7.55 -4.62
CA GLN A 44 15.95 -6.46 -3.73
C GLN A 44 16.52 -5.12 -4.19
N ILE A 45 17.79 -5.06 -4.60
CA ILE A 45 18.41 -3.85 -5.13
C ILE A 45 17.68 -3.37 -6.38
N ASP A 46 17.37 -4.26 -7.32
CA ASP A 46 16.66 -3.93 -8.55
C ASP A 46 15.26 -3.36 -8.26
N ARG A 47 14.55 -3.93 -7.27
CA ARG A 47 13.24 -3.41 -6.81
C ARG A 47 13.37 -2.01 -6.20
N ASP A 48 14.35 -1.81 -5.34
CA ASP A 48 14.57 -0.53 -4.67
C ASP A 48 15.01 0.56 -5.66
N GLU A 49 15.80 0.19 -6.67
CA GLU A 49 16.21 1.09 -7.74
C GLU A 49 15.03 1.54 -8.61
N ALA A 50 14.17 0.61 -9.03
CA ALA A 50 12.98 0.92 -9.81
C ALA A 50 12.04 1.86 -9.05
N MET A 51 11.69 1.54 -7.80
CA MET A 51 10.85 2.41 -6.98
C MET A 51 11.47 3.80 -6.76
N ARG A 52 12.80 3.87 -6.55
CA ARG A 52 13.53 5.13 -6.44
C ARG A 52 13.42 5.96 -7.72
N ASN A 53 13.55 5.33 -8.89
CA ASN A 53 13.45 6.01 -10.19
C ASN A 53 12.05 6.57 -10.41
N ILE A 54 11.01 5.79 -10.12
CA ILE A 54 9.60 6.21 -10.20
C ILE A 54 9.34 7.44 -9.33
N LEU A 55 9.73 7.40 -8.06
CA LEU A 55 9.53 8.52 -7.12
C LEU A 55 10.35 9.76 -7.51
N LEU A 56 11.58 9.56 -8.00
CA LEU A 56 12.41 10.66 -8.48
C LEU A 56 11.80 11.32 -9.72
N LEU A 57 11.28 10.54 -10.65
CA LEU A 57 10.61 11.04 -11.85
C LEU A 57 9.34 11.81 -11.46
N PHE A 58 8.51 11.25 -10.59
CA PHE A 58 7.33 11.92 -10.06
C PHE A 58 7.66 13.28 -9.43
N ALA A 59 8.66 13.32 -8.54
CA ALA A 59 9.07 14.54 -7.85
C ALA A 59 9.59 15.61 -8.83
N LYS A 60 10.29 15.20 -9.91
CA LYS A 60 10.78 16.11 -10.95
C LYS A 60 9.65 16.64 -11.84
N LEU A 61 8.66 15.81 -12.15
CA LEU A 61 7.49 16.21 -12.94
C LEU A 61 6.51 17.08 -12.15
N ASN A 62 6.51 16.95 -10.82
CA ASN A 62 5.62 17.69 -9.92
C ASN A 62 6.40 18.53 -8.88
N PRO A 63 7.15 19.58 -9.26
CA PRO A 63 8.02 20.32 -8.35
C PRO A 63 7.32 20.98 -7.16
N ALA A 64 6.02 21.28 -7.28
CA ALA A 64 5.22 21.86 -6.20
C ALA A 64 4.93 20.86 -5.06
N ILE A 65 4.89 19.56 -5.37
CA ILE A 65 4.68 18.48 -4.40
C ILE A 65 6.02 17.87 -4.00
N GLY A 66 6.88 17.57 -4.98
CA GLY A 66 8.13 16.87 -4.77
C GLY A 66 7.91 15.44 -4.27
N TYR A 67 8.90 14.90 -3.56
CA TYR A 67 8.77 13.64 -2.83
C TYR A 67 8.36 13.93 -1.39
N VAL A 68 7.33 13.22 -0.92
CA VAL A 68 6.92 13.24 0.49
C VAL A 68 7.11 11.84 1.07
N GLN A 69 7.73 11.77 2.25
CA GLN A 69 7.93 10.50 2.96
C GLN A 69 6.58 9.79 3.16
N GLY A 70 6.52 8.51 2.80
CA GLY A 70 5.30 7.70 2.77
C GLY A 70 4.80 7.41 1.35
N MET A 71 5.16 8.22 0.34
CA MET A 71 4.85 7.92 -1.06
C MET A 71 5.42 6.58 -1.52
N ASN A 72 6.59 6.20 -1.00
CA ASN A 72 7.20 4.89 -1.24
C ASN A 72 6.32 3.72 -0.79
N GLU A 73 5.51 3.93 0.24
CA GLU A 73 4.64 2.88 0.79
C GLU A 73 3.36 2.73 -0.03
N VAL A 74 2.87 3.81 -0.63
CA VAL A 74 1.80 3.76 -1.64
C VAL A 74 2.32 3.14 -2.94
N LEU A 75 3.56 3.41 -3.32
CA LEU A 75 4.14 2.83 -4.53
C LEU A 75 4.39 1.32 -4.40
N ALA A 76 4.79 0.83 -3.23
CA ALA A 76 5.23 -0.55 -3.05
C ALA A 76 4.16 -1.60 -3.44
N PRO A 77 2.87 -1.51 -3.04
CA PRO A 77 1.84 -2.43 -3.48
C PRO A 77 1.62 -2.41 -5.00
N LEU A 78 1.65 -1.24 -5.64
CA LEU A 78 1.52 -1.14 -7.10
C LEU A 78 2.67 -1.87 -7.80
N TYR A 79 3.90 -1.57 -7.39
CA TYR A 79 5.08 -2.19 -7.98
C TYR A 79 5.12 -3.69 -7.74
N TYR A 80 4.71 -4.15 -6.55
CA TYR A 80 4.55 -5.57 -6.27
C TYR A 80 3.59 -6.24 -7.26
N VAL A 81 2.41 -5.66 -7.50
CA VAL A 81 1.41 -6.22 -8.43
C VAL A 81 1.93 -6.30 -9.86
N PHE A 82 2.49 -5.20 -10.37
CA PHE A 82 2.99 -5.18 -11.76
C PHE A 82 4.18 -6.13 -11.96
N ARG A 83 5.06 -6.26 -10.96
CA ARG A 83 6.17 -7.22 -11.02
C ARG A 83 5.72 -8.67 -10.90
N MET A 84 4.70 -8.98 -10.09
CA MET A 84 4.19 -10.35 -9.94
C MET A 84 3.38 -10.82 -11.15
N ASN A 85 2.74 -9.88 -11.86
CA ASN A 85 1.90 -10.19 -13.03
C ASN A 85 2.68 -10.45 -14.33
N GLN A 86 3.99 -10.22 -14.35
CA GLN A 86 4.82 -10.30 -15.55
C GLN A 86 5.85 -11.43 -15.44
N GLU A 87 5.66 -12.52 -16.17
CA GLU A 87 6.68 -13.55 -16.36
C GLU A 87 7.52 -13.24 -17.61
N GLY A 88 8.84 -13.11 -17.48
CA GLY A 88 9.76 -12.95 -18.63
C GLY A 88 10.14 -11.50 -18.97
N GLU A 89 10.22 -11.16 -20.27
CA GLU A 89 10.66 -9.84 -20.78
C GLU A 89 9.72 -8.69 -20.36
N ASP A 90 8.45 -9.00 -20.07
CA ASP A 90 7.44 -8.02 -19.67
C ASP A 90 7.78 -7.33 -18.34
N ALA A 91 8.57 -7.97 -17.45
CA ALA A 91 8.99 -7.39 -16.17
C ALA A 91 9.74 -6.03 -16.31
N SER A 92 10.23 -5.72 -17.52
CA SER A 92 10.85 -4.45 -17.86
C SER A 92 9.85 -3.27 -17.90
N GLU A 93 8.56 -3.54 -18.11
CA GLU A 93 7.50 -2.52 -18.17
C GLU A 93 6.90 -2.20 -16.80
N ALA A 94 7.11 -3.07 -15.80
CA ALA A 94 6.56 -2.88 -14.45
C ALA A 94 6.91 -1.51 -13.84
N GLU A 95 8.09 -0.94 -14.14
CA GLU A 95 8.45 0.40 -13.67
C GLU A 95 7.54 1.48 -14.28
N ALA A 96 7.28 1.41 -15.59
CA ALA A 96 6.44 2.37 -16.30
C ALA A 96 4.96 2.25 -15.91
N ASP A 97 4.44 1.02 -15.85
CA ASP A 97 3.06 0.75 -15.43
C ASP A 97 2.82 1.21 -13.99
N SER A 98 3.77 0.96 -13.10
CA SER A 98 3.70 1.43 -11.71
C SER A 98 3.73 2.94 -11.62
N PHE A 99 4.56 3.63 -12.42
CA PHE A 99 4.60 5.08 -12.45
C PHE A 99 3.24 5.66 -12.90
N GLU A 100 2.69 5.16 -13.99
CA GLU A 100 1.41 5.66 -14.52
C GLU A 100 0.27 5.42 -13.53
N CYS A 101 0.18 4.21 -12.98
CA CYS A 101 -0.84 3.88 -11.98
C CYS A 101 -0.67 4.70 -10.71
N PHE A 102 0.56 4.93 -10.25
CA PHE A 102 0.87 5.77 -9.09
C PHE A 102 0.43 7.23 -9.30
N VAL A 103 0.71 7.80 -10.48
CA VAL A 103 0.27 9.15 -10.84
C VAL A 103 -1.25 9.25 -10.87
N GLN A 104 -1.93 8.29 -11.50
CA GLN A 104 -3.39 8.29 -11.57
C GLN A 104 -4.03 8.11 -10.18
N LEU A 105 -3.50 7.19 -9.36
CA LEU A 105 -4.00 6.94 -8.01
C LEU A 105 -3.83 8.18 -7.12
N LEU A 106 -2.69 8.86 -7.21
CA LEU A 106 -2.46 10.08 -6.45
C LEU A 106 -3.16 11.30 -7.03
N SER A 107 -3.53 11.32 -8.31
CA SER A 107 -4.11 12.49 -9.01
C SER A 107 -5.27 13.15 -8.25
N GLY A 108 -6.14 12.35 -7.61
CA GLY A 108 -7.27 12.84 -6.81
C GLY A 108 -6.93 13.29 -5.38
N SER A 109 -5.72 12.99 -4.91
CA SER A 109 -5.24 13.27 -3.54
C SER A 109 -3.94 14.09 -3.52
N VAL A 110 -3.45 14.54 -4.68
CA VAL A 110 -2.19 15.30 -4.80
C VAL A 110 -2.19 16.54 -3.90
N ASP A 111 -3.35 17.19 -3.79
CA ASP A 111 -3.53 18.39 -2.97
C ASP A 111 -3.28 18.12 -1.48
N HIS A 112 -3.37 16.88 -1.00
CA HIS A 112 -3.06 16.51 0.39
C HIS A 112 -1.56 16.62 0.71
N PHE A 113 -0.70 16.51 -0.30
CA PHE A 113 0.76 16.57 -0.14
C PHE A 113 1.31 17.98 -0.32
N CYS A 114 0.49 18.91 -0.79
CA CYS A 114 0.88 20.31 -0.93
C CYS A 114 0.65 21.04 0.40
N GLN A 115 1.71 21.22 1.20
CA GLN A 115 1.65 21.97 2.47
C GLN A 115 1.07 23.38 2.32
N GLN A 116 1.19 23.98 1.13
CA GLN A 116 0.62 25.29 0.82
C GLN A 116 -0.91 25.28 0.73
N LEU A 117 -1.51 24.10 0.56
CA LEU A 117 -2.96 23.88 0.46
C LEU A 117 -3.58 23.38 1.76
N ASP A 118 -2.80 23.13 2.83
CA ASP A 118 -3.30 22.62 4.11
C ASP A 118 -4.42 23.48 4.71
N ASN A 119 -4.38 24.81 4.48
CA ASN A 119 -5.40 25.76 4.94
C ASN A 119 -6.43 26.13 3.86
N SER A 120 -6.45 25.41 2.72
CA SER A 120 -7.36 25.65 1.60
C SER A 120 -8.58 24.72 1.65
N SER A 121 -9.62 25.07 0.88
CA SER A 121 -10.83 24.24 0.71
C SER A 121 -10.59 22.92 -0.04
N VAL A 122 -9.38 22.70 -0.58
CA VAL A 122 -9.01 21.50 -1.37
C VAL A 122 -7.89 20.67 -0.72
N GLY A 123 -7.34 21.11 0.41
CA GLY A 123 -6.27 20.39 1.10
C GLY A 123 -6.74 19.26 2.01
N ILE A 124 -5.79 18.64 2.69
CA ILE A 124 -6.04 17.54 3.63
C ILE A 124 -7.01 17.93 4.76
N HIS A 125 -7.03 19.19 5.19
CA HIS A 125 -7.97 19.67 6.21
C HIS A 125 -9.43 19.57 5.75
N SER A 126 -9.70 19.94 4.49
CA SER A 126 -11.04 19.80 3.88
C SER A 126 -11.45 18.33 3.82
N THR A 127 -10.53 17.44 3.47
CA THR A 127 -10.77 15.99 3.43
C THR A 127 -11.04 15.41 4.82
N LEU A 128 -10.29 15.83 5.84
CA LEU A 128 -10.53 15.44 7.25
C LEU A 128 -11.85 16.01 7.79
N LEU A 129 -12.25 17.20 7.36
CA LEU A 129 -13.56 17.75 7.68
C LEU A 129 -14.68 16.92 7.04
N HIS A 130 -14.53 16.56 5.77
CA HIS A 130 -15.50 15.71 5.08
C HIS A 130 -15.61 14.33 5.75
N PHE A 131 -14.47 13.74 6.14
CA PHE A 131 -14.43 12.52 6.95
C PHE A 131 -15.19 12.67 8.28
N SER A 132 -15.00 13.78 8.99
CA SER A 132 -15.71 14.08 10.24
C SER A 132 -17.22 14.20 10.04
N GLU A 133 -17.66 14.88 8.97
CA GLU A 133 -19.08 15.01 8.63
C GLU A 133 -19.70 13.68 8.17
N LEU A 134 -18.94 12.83 7.48
CA LEU A 134 -19.36 11.47 7.15
C LEU A 134 -19.62 10.64 8.41
N LEU A 135 -18.72 10.70 9.40
CA LEU A 135 -18.93 10.06 10.69
C LEU A 135 -20.18 10.61 11.38
N LYS A 136 -20.34 11.93 11.43
CA LYS A 136 -21.49 12.59 12.06
C LYS A 136 -22.83 12.18 11.43
N ALA A 137 -22.86 12.03 10.11
CA ALA A 137 -24.06 11.64 9.37
C ALA A 137 -24.46 10.18 9.62
N ASN A 138 -23.50 9.30 9.89
CA ASN A 138 -23.74 7.86 10.05
C ASN A 138 -23.77 7.40 11.53
N ASP A 139 -23.02 8.04 12.42
CA ASP A 139 -23.05 7.86 13.87
C ASP A 139 -22.75 9.17 14.62
N GLY A 140 -23.79 9.99 14.77
CA GLY A 140 -23.71 11.26 15.48
C GLY A 140 -23.47 11.13 16.99
N GLU A 141 -23.62 9.93 17.59
CA GLU A 141 -23.27 9.71 18.99
C GLU A 141 -21.76 9.52 19.16
N LEU A 142 -21.17 8.64 18.36
CA LEU A 142 -19.72 8.44 18.34
C LEU A 142 -19.01 9.76 17.98
N TRP A 143 -19.48 10.47 16.95
CA TRP A 143 -18.92 11.77 16.57
C TRP A 143 -18.89 12.77 17.74
N ARG A 144 -20.00 12.91 18.47
CA ARG A 144 -20.08 13.80 19.66
C ARG A 144 -19.13 13.37 20.75
N HIS A 145 -18.98 12.07 20.98
CA HIS A 145 -18.05 11.54 21.97
C HIS A 145 -16.60 11.88 21.62
N LEU A 146 -16.18 11.66 20.37
CA LEU A 146 -14.84 11.99 19.91
C LEU A 146 -14.57 13.50 19.99
N ASP A 147 -15.54 14.33 19.60
CA ASP A 147 -15.45 15.80 19.67
C ASP A 147 -15.34 16.29 21.12
N ALA A 148 -16.18 15.78 22.03
CA ALA A 148 -16.13 16.11 23.46
C ALA A 148 -14.79 15.70 24.11
N SER A 149 -14.23 14.57 23.66
CA SER A 149 -12.90 14.08 24.05
C SER A 149 -11.74 14.80 23.36
N LYS A 150 -12.03 15.81 22.52
CA LYS A 150 -11.07 16.58 21.71
C LYS A 150 -10.20 15.71 20.80
N MET A 151 -10.75 14.60 20.33
CA MET A 151 -10.05 13.66 19.46
C MET A 151 -10.12 14.13 18.01
N ASN A 152 -9.14 14.94 17.63
CA ASN A 152 -9.05 15.47 16.28
C ASN A 152 -8.69 14.34 15.27
N PRO A 153 -9.46 14.17 14.17
CA PRO A 153 -9.14 13.21 13.10
C PRO A 153 -7.71 13.31 12.57
N GLN A 154 -7.09 14.49 12.60
CA GLN A 154 -5.70 14.67 12.18
C GLN A 154 -4.70 13.78 12.95
N PHE A 155 -5.00 13.37 14.19
CA PHE A 155 -4.09 12.54 15.00
C PHE A 155 -4.03 11.07 14.57
N TYR A 156 -5.01 10.59 13.81
CA TYR A 156 -5.11 9.19 13.38
C TYR A 156 -5.40 9.07 11.87
N ALA A 157 -6.43 9.76 11.37
CA ALA A 157 -6.92 9.61 10.00
C ALA A 157 -6.05 10.33 8.95
N PHE A 158 -5.21 11.29 9.34
CA PHE A 158 -4.29 11.94 8.39
C PHE A 158 -3.44 10.90 7.66
N ARG A 159 -2.83 9.99 8.41
CA ARG A 159 -1.97 8.93 7.89
C ARG A 159 -2.76 7.88 7.12
N TRP A 160 -3.92 7.49 7.65
CA TRP A 160 -4.83 6.56 6.98
C TRP A 160 -5.20 7.02 5.56
N ILE A 161 -5.53 8.31 5.42
CA ILE A 161 -6.00 8.88 4.16
C ILE A 161 -4.84 9.13 3.20
N THR A 162 -3.78 9.78 3.67
CA THR A 162 -2.63 10.15 2.81
C THR A 162 -1.84 8.94 2.32
N LEU A 163 -1.85 7.84 3.07
CA LEU A 163 -1.16 6.60 2.70
C LEU A 163 -2.11 5.50 2.24
N LEU A 164 -3.37 5.81 1.92
CA LEU A 164 -4.35 4.82 1.42
C LEU A 164 -4.38 3.52 2.25
N LEU A 165 -4.29 3.69 3.58
CA LEU A 165 -4.25 2.65 4.61
C LEU A 165 -3.03 1.71 4.59
N THR A 166 -2.00 1.91 3.77
CA THR A 166 -0.86 0.97 3.61
C THR A 166 -0.07 0.69 4.89
N GLN A 167 -0.21 1.53 5.92
CA GLN A 167 0.41 1.31 7.23
C GLN A 167 -0.52 0.71 8.29
N GLU A 168 -1.82 0.58 8.02
CA GLU A 168 -2.78 0.02 8.99
C GLU A 168 -2.97 -1.48 8.80
N PHE A 169 -2.75 -1.97 7.59
CA PHE A 169 -3.05 -3.35 7.23
C PHE A 169 -1.89 -4.00 6.48
N GLU A 170 -1.79 -5.31 6.59
CA GLU A 170 -0.84 -6.11 5.82
C GLU A 170 -1.17 -6.09 4.32
N LEU A 171 -0.19 -6.41 3.49
CA LEU A 171 -0.29 -6.33 2.02
C LEU A 171 -1.53 -7.06 1.46
N SER A 172 -1.86 -8.25 1.96
CA SER A 172 -3.04 -9.01 1.51
C SER A 172 -4.35 -8.25 1.73
N SER A 173 -4.49 -7.60 2.89
CA SER A 173 -5.63 -6.76 3.23
C SER A 173 -5.64 -5.47 2.41
N ILE A 174 -4.47 -4.85 2.18
CA ILE A 174 -4.35 -3.68 1.30
C ILE A 174 -4.79 -3.98 -0.11
N MET A 175 -4.36 -5.11 -0.68
CA MET A 175 -4.79 -5.57 -2.00
C MET A 175 -6.32 -5.67 -2.07
N ARG A 176 -6.94 -6.29 -1.07
CA ARG A 176 -8.39 -6.45 -1.00
C ARG A 176 -9.14 -5.12 -0.81
N ILE A 177 -8.60 -4.19 -0.02
CA ILE A 177 -9.14 -2.84 0.13
C ILE A 177 -9.04 -2.10 -1.20
N TRP A 178 -7.89 -2.16 -1.86
CA TRP A 178 -7.64 -1.44 -3.11
C TRP A 178 -8.50 -1.96 -4.26
N ASP A 179 -8.76 -3.27 -4.34
CA ASP A 179 -9.77 -3.82 -5.25
C ASP A 179 -11.15 -3.15 -5.04
N TYR A 180 -11.53 -2.94 -3.78
CA TYR A 180 -12.79 -2.26 -3.44
C TYR A 180 -12.77 -0.75 -3.75
N LEU A 181 -11.65 -0.07 -3.51
CA LEU A 181 -11.48 1.35 -3.83
C LEU A 181 -11.53 1.61 -5.34
N LEU A 182 -10.79 0.81 -6.11
CA LEU A 182 -10.60 1.00 -7.55
C LEU A 182 -11.79 0.52 -8.38
N SER A 183 -12.56 -0.46 -7.88
CA SER A 183 -13.76 -0.96 -8.57
C SER A 183 -14.98 -0.06 -8.42
N ASN A 184 -14.97 0.90 -7.48
CA ASN A 184 -16.13 1.72 -7.20
C ASN A 184 -16.21 2.98 -8.08
N PRO A 185 -17.35 3.25 -8.74
CA PRO A 185 -17.50 4.41 -9.63
C PRO A 185 -17.55 5.75 -8.89
N SER A 186 -17.76 5.75 -7.57
CA SER A 186 -17.71 6.96 -6.73
C SER A 186 -16.32 7.61 -6.64
N GLY A 187 -15.27 6.88 -7.04
CA GLY A 187 -13.89 7.35 -6.98
C GLY A 187 -13.19 6.99 -5.67
N VAL A 188 -11.86 6.85 -5.78
CA VAL A 188 -11.00 6.30 -4.71
C VAL A 188 -11.15 7.07 -3.40
N GLN A 189 -11.12 8.40 -3.44
CA GLN A 189 -11.16 9.23 -2.24
C GLN A 189 -12.47 9.08 -1.47
N GLU A 190 -13.63 9.10 -2.15
CA GLU A 190 -14.92 8.96 -1.47
C GLU A 190 -15.03 7.58 -0.80
N VAL A 191 -14.64 6.52 -1.50
CA VAL A 191 -14.70 5.15 -0.99
C VAL A 191 -13.72 4.97 0.17
N LEU A 192 -12.51 5.53 0.08
CA LEU A 192 -11.52 5.50 1.15
C LEU A 192 -12.07 6.12 2.43
N LEU A 193 -12.74 7.27 2.34
CA LEU A 193 -13.35 7.89 3.51
C LEU A 193 -14.46 7.03 4.13
N ARG A 194 -15.23 6.31 3.30
CA ARG A 194 -16.20 5.32 3.80
C ARG A 194 -15.52 4.16 4.52
N VAL A 195 -14.41 3.63 3.99
CA VAL A 195 -13.62 2.58 4.66
C VAL A 195 -13.06 3.09 6.00
N CYS A 196 -12.42 4.26 6.02
CA CYS A 196 -11.93 4.88 7.26
C CYS A 196 -13.06 5.12 8.28
N CYS A 197 -14.27 5.47 7.82
CA CYS A 197 -15.41 5.69 8.71
C CYS A 197 -15.93 4.36 9.25
N ALA A 198 -16.01 3.33 8.40
CA ALA A 198 -16.38 1.98 8.81
C ALA A 198 -15.42 1.42 9.85
N MET A 199 -14.12 1.68 9.72
CA MET A 199 -13.12 1.34 10.74
C MET A 199 -13.51 1.91 12.11
N LEU A 200 -13.84 3.21 12.20
CA LEU A 200 -14.29 3.80 13.47
C LEU A 200 -15.55 3.12 14.04
N LEU A 201 -16.49 2.73 13.18
CA LEU A 201 -17.72 2.07 13.60
C LEU A 201 -17.48 0.64 14.10
N CYS A 202 -16.53 -0.08 13.50
CA CYS A 202 -16.18 -1.43 13.92
C CYS A 202 -15.54 -1.47 15.32
N VAL A 203 -14.84 -0.41 15.73
CA VAL A 203 -14.26 -0.27 17.09
C VAL A 203 -15.05 0.71 17.97
N ARG A 204 -16.31 0.98 17.62
CA ARG A 204 -17.17 1.97 18.29
C ARG A 204 -17.26 1.74 19.80
N HIS A 205 -17.44 0.49 20.20
CA HIS A 205 -17.65 0.15 21.61
C HIS A 205 -16.44 0.55 22.46
N GLU A 206 -15.25 0.21 21.99
CA GLU A 206 -13.97 0.56 22.60
C GLU A 206 -13.78 2.08 22.64
N LEU A 207 -14.09 2.77 21.54
CA LEU A 207 -13.96 4.23 21.47
C LEU A 207 -14.87 4.95 22.47
N VAL A 208 -16.11 4.51 22.63
CA VAL A 208 -17.06 5.14 23.56
C VAL A 208 -16.69 4.88 25.02
N CYS A 209 -16.10 3.71 25.32
CA CYS A 209 -15.67 3.34 26.67
C CYS A 209 -14.29 3.91 27.05
N GLY A 210 -13.44 4.20 26.07
CA GLY A 210 -12.06 4.65 26.27
C GLY A 210 -11.93 6.14 26.56
N ASP A 211 -10.77 6.51 27.11
CA ASP A 211 -10.34 7.90 27.26
C ASP A 211 -9.50 8.35 26.06
N PHE A 212 -9.08 9.63 26.05
CA PHE A 212 -8.30 10.19 24.95
C PHE A 212 -7.04 9.36 24.62
N ILE A 213 -6.30 8.91 25.64
CA ILE A 213 -5.03 8.20 25.43
C ILE A 213 -5.30 6.79 24.88
N SER A 214 -6.25 6.08 25.47
CA SER A 214 -6.59 4.72 25.04
C SER A 214 -7.13 4.71 23.61
N ASN A 215 -8.00 5.66 23.28
CA ASN A 215 -8.56 5.77 21.95
C ASN A 215 -7.52 6.21 20.91
N LEU A 216 -6.65 7.17 21.24
CA LEU A 216 -5.57 7.57 20.34
C LEU A 216 -4.64 6.39 20.06
N LYS A 217 -4.29 5.61 21.08
CA LYS A 217 -3.45 4.41 20.92
C LYS A 217 -4.14 3.37 20.04
N LEU A 218 -5.43 3.12 20.27
CA LEU A 218 -6.24 2.19 19.48
C LEU A 218 -6.30 2.61 18.00
N LEU A 219 -6.49 3.90 17.72
CA LEU A 219 -6.60 4.38 16.34
C LEU A 219 -5.23 4.52 15.64
N GLN A 220 -4.13 4.70 16.39
CA GLN A 220 -2.79 4.68 15.80
C GLN A 220 -2.23 3.26 15.59
N HIS A 221 -2.79 2.27 16.29
CA HIS A 221 -2.45 0.86 16.17
C HIS A 221 -3.75 0.07 16.06
N TYR A 222 -4.36 0.19 14.88
CA TYR A 222 -5.68 -0.37 14.63
C TYR A 222 -5.68 -1.89 14.87
N PRO A 223 -6.67 -2.45 15.57
CA PRO A 223 -6.69 -3.87 15.92
C PRO A 223 -6.92 -4.74 14.69
N GLU A 224 -6.59 -6.03 14.81
CA GLU A 224 -7.02 -7.01 13.81
C GLU A 224 -8.56 -7.08 13.78
N VAL A 225 -9.12 -6.92 12.59
CA VAL A 225 -10.56 -6.94 12.34
C VAL A 225 -10.88 -7.81 11.14
N ASP A 226 -12.12 -8.30 11.08
CA ASP A 226 -12.65 -8.92 9.86
C ASP A 226 -12.78 -7.84 8.77
N LEU A 227 -11.87 -7.89 7.79
CA LEU A 227 -11.84 -6.93 6.70
C LEU A 227 -13.14 -6.94 5.88
N GLU A 228 -13.74 -8.10 5.64
CA GLU A 228 -14.98 -8.18 4.87
C GLU A 228 -16.13 -7.51 5.61
N HIS A 229 -16.15 -7.61 6.94
CA HIS A 229 -17.09 -6.86 7.76
C HIS A 229 -16.88 -5.34 7.66
N VAL A 230 -15.63 -4.85 7.69
CA VAL A 230 -15.34 -3.42 7.52
C VAL A 230 -15.83 -2.93 6.16
N LEU A 231 -15.58 -3.69 5.09
CA LEU A 231 -15.99 -3.33 3.73
C LEU A 231 -17.52 -3.39 3.57
N ASP A 232 -18.19 -4.36 4.18
CA ASP A 232 -19.65 -4.44 4.23
C ASP A 232 -20.24 -3.21 4.92
N VAL A 233 -19.73 -2.83 6.10
CA VAL A 233 -20.14 -1.60 6.81
C VAL A 233 -19.91 -0.38 5.93
N ALA A 234 -18.74 -0.27 5.27
CA ALA A 234 -18.41 0.84 4.39
C ALA A 234 -19.39 0.98 3.21
N SER A 235 -19.89 -0.13 2.66
CA SER A 235 -20.85 -0.13 1.56
C SER A 235 -22.23 0.44 1.94
N HIS A 236 -22.59 0.37 3.22
CA HIS A 236 -23.87 0.85 3.75
C HIS A 236 -23.83 2.31 4.22
N LEU A 237 -22.65 2.94 4.27
CA LEU A 237 -22.51 4.34 4.69
C LEU A 237 -23.09 5.30 3.67
N LYS A 238 -23.83 6.29 4.18
CA LYS A 238 -24.43 7.34 3.37
C LYS A 238 -23.49 8.54 3.31
N THR A 239 -23.14 8.97 2.10
CA THR A 239 -22.42 10.23 1.90
C THR A 239 -23.36 11.40 2.22
N PRO A 240 -22.97 12.38 3.05
CA PRO A 240 -23.80 13.54 3.34
C PRO A 240 -24.09 14.33 2.06
N VAL A 241 -25.34 14.78 1.89
CA VAL A 241 -25.85 15.44 0.67
C VAL A 241 -25.31 16.89 0.48
N SER A 242 -24.27 17.29 1.22
CA SER A 242 -23.76 18.67 1.15
C SER A 242 -22.41 18.75 0.44
N SER A 243 -22.46 19.45 -0.71
CA SER A 243 -21.38 20.12 -1.45
C SER A 243 -20.31 19.28 -2.14
N TYR A 244 -20.66 18.60 -3.24
CA TYR A 244 -19.79 18.54 -4.43
C TYR A 244 -20.68 18.51 -5.69
N GLN A 245 -20.65 19.60 -6.47
CA GLN A 245 -20.93 19.49 -7.90
C GLN A 245 -19.69 18.86 -8.52
N PRO A 246 -19.80 17.71 -9.22
CA PRO A 246 -18.68 17.24 -10.02
C PRO A 246 -18.41 18.30 -11.09
N TYR A 247 -17.19 18.83 -11.12
CA TYR A 247 -16.70 19.54 -12.29
C TYR A 247 -16.74 18.54 -13.44
N SER A 248 -17.69 18.74 -14.36
CA SER A 248 -17.70 18.08 -15.65
C SER A 248 -16.40 18.47 -16.37
N ILE A 249 -15.46 17.54 -16.50
CA ILE A 249 -14.34 17.68 -17.41
C ILE A 249 -14.90 17.39 -18.81
N ILE A 250 -14.77 18.39 -19.69
CA ILE A 250 -14.95 18.27 -21.15
C ILE A 250 -13.77 17.48 -21.71
#